data_AF-A0A6S6S7E6-F1
#
_entry.id   AF-A0A6S6S7E6-F1
#
_cell.length_a   1.000
_cell.length_b   1.000
_cell.length_c   1.000
_cell.angle_alpha   90.00
_cell.angle_beta   90.00
_cell.angle_gamma   90.00
#
_symmetry.space_group_name_H-M   'P 1'
#
loop_
_entity.id
_entity.type
_entity.pdbx_description
1 polymer ?
#
loop_
_entity_poly.entity_id
_entity_poly.type
_entity_poly.pdbx_seq_one_letter_code
_entity_poly.pdbx_strand_id
1 'polypeptide(L)'
;MKIFKLSTIYILTMLFMSGLSAQNKVEKLDFILVDNPPTYFSQLKKLTKGWESPNGATPDLYHKDGARFVGVPVNGPGNQEAYDGDSYAGIIAYQTFASNKYTEYIQTQLSAPLIAGQTYNIIFRASLAENSGEAVNGLGAYVSKKAVGFHTRSFITASPQVISKEIIQDKENWVEVKGQFIATGGEEYITIGVFNGIDKSTTFENVKESINKGRAYYYIDGIALSAGSMEPDTDGDGIIDKEDKCPNVKGTKENNGCPDVDTDGDGIVDSKDKCPNLKGTKENDGCLLSEAEIKMIKDASAHIYFETGSATIKKESHADLNKLAEILKKHPEVKATVEGHTDSSGDDASNLKLSKTRAASVVKYLIEHGEKEDHISSKGFGSTKPIASNETKEGRAKNRRVEIVISAFE
;
A
#
# COMPACT_ATOMS: atom_id res chain seq x y z
N MET A 1 -2.75 88.88 -26.68
CA MET A 1 -2.72 88.50 -25.26
C MET A 1 -4.04 87.85 -24.87
N LYS A 2 -4.11 86.50 -24.87
CA LYS A 2 -4.86 85.65 -23.94
C LYS A 2 -4.59 84.20 -24.31
N ILE A 3 -4.14 83.46 -23.31
CA ILE A 3 -3.39 82.21 -23.38
C ILE A 3 -4.36 81.03 -23.29
N PHE A 4 -4.17 80.01 -24.14
CA PHE A 4 -4.81 78.71 -24.05
C PHE A 4 -4.36 77.98 -22.78
N LYS A 5 -5.31 77.51 -21.97
CA LYS A 5 -5.03 76.54 -20.89
C LYS A 5 -5.34 75.13 -21.39
N LEU A 6 -4.28 74.33 -21.57
CA LEU A 6 -4.36 72.87 -21.69
C LEU A 6 -4.72 72.29 -20.31
N SER A 7 -5.73 71.41 -20.27
CA SER A 7 -5.99 70.55 -19.11
C SER A 7 -5.19 69.26 -19.25
N THR A 8 -4.20 69.09 -18.37
CA THR A 8 -3.40 67.86 -18.25
C THR A 8 -4.23 66.79 -17.52
N ILE A 9 -4.54 65.70 -18.21
CA ILE A 9 -5.19 64.51 -17.64
C ILE A 9 -4.09 63.63 -17.03
N TYR A 10 -4.10 63.46 -15.70
CA TYR A 10 -3.29 62.46 -15.01
C TYR A 10 -3.99 61.10 -15.08
N ILE A 11 -3.52 60.21 -15.97
CA ILE A 11 -3.89 58.80 -15.95
C ILE A 11 -3.03 58.13 -14.86
N LEU A 12 -3.63 57.91 -13.68
CA LEU A 12 -3.04 57.13 -12.60
C LEU A 12 -3.07 55.65 -13.02
N THR A 13 -2.02 55.16 -13.66
CA THR A 13 -1.82 53.73 -13.88
C THR A 13 -1.53 53.07 -12.53
N MET A 14 -2.56 52.49 -11.90
CA MET A 14 -2.38 51.47 -10.87
C MET A 14 -1.63 50.30 -11.50
N LEU A 15 -0.32 50.22 -11.25
CA LEU A 15 0.41 48.97 -11.43
C LEU A 15 -0.19 47.96 -10.44
N PHE A 16 -1.09 47.11 -10.92
CA PHE A 16 -1.30 45.81 -10.33
C PHE A 16 0.03 45.06 -10.45
N MET A 17 0.86 45.10 -9.40
CA MET A 17 1.90 44.09 -9.23
C MET A 17 1.18 42.78 -8.98
N SER A 18 0.91 42.04 -10.05
CA SER A 18 0.65 40.62 -9.99
C SER A 18 1.86 39.97 -9.32
N GLY A 19 1.74 39.65 -8.04
CA GLY A 19 2.70 38.86 -7.28
C GLY A 19 2.75 37.44 -7.83
N LEU A 20 3.45 37.25 -8.95
CA LEU A 20 3.85 35.95 -9.44
C LEU A 20 5.22 35.63 -8.86
N SER A 21 5.23 34.79 -7.82
CA SER A 21 6.19 33.70 -7.60
C SER A 21 6.32 33.39 -6.11
N ALA A 22 5.44 32.53 -5.60
CA ALA A 22 5.71 31.72 -4.42
C ALA A 22 5.37 30.25 -4.72
N GLN A 23 5.75 29.75 -5.89
CA GLN A 23 5.75 28.31 -6.11
C GLN A 23 6.90 27.72 -5.30
N ASN A 24 6.54 27.06 -4.20
CA ASN A 24 7.37 26.12 -3.44
C ASN A 24 8.59 26.69 -2.72
N LYS A 25 8.44 27.82 -2.00
CA LYS A 25 9.47 28.24 -1.04
C LYS A 25 9.38 27.38 0.22
N VAL A 26 10.42 26.60 0.49
CA VAL A 26 10.61 25.93 1.78
C VAL A 26 11.06 27.00 2.79
N GLU A 27 10.30 27.15 3.86
CA GLU A 27 10.68 27.95 5.01
C GLU A 27 11.42 27.05 5.99
N LYS A 28 12.75 27.27 6.11
CA LYS A 28 13.58 26.66 7.15
C LYS A 28 13.50 27.50 8.42
N LEU A 29 13.29 26.84 9.55
CA LEU A 29 13.14 27.47 10.86
C LEU A 29 14.37 27.11 11.72
N ASP A 30 15.49 27.77 11.42
CA ASP A 30 16.77 27.46 12.04
C ASP A 30 16.94 28.16 13.40
N PHE A 31 17.80 27.61 14.26
CA PHE A 31 18.16 28.21 15.56
C PHE A 31 19.25 29.28 15.41
N ILE A 32 18.97 30.32 14.63
CA ILE A 32 19.94 31.38 14.30
C ILE A 32 20.31 32.17 15.57
N LEU A 33 21.60 32.20 15.92
CA LEU A 33 22.09 33.01 17.04
C LEU A 33 21.96 34.51 16.80
N VAL A 34 21.61 35.25 17.85
CA VAL A 34 21.58 36.72 17.87
C VAL A 34 22.59 37.34 18.85
N ASP A 35 23.31 36.50 19.59
CA ASP A 35 24.30 36.87 20.60
C ASP A 35 25.36 35.75 20.67
N ASN A 36 26.29 35.86 21.61
CA ASN A 36 27.34 34.90 21.86
C ASN A 36 26.78 33.48 22.11
N PRO A 37 27.55 32.42 21.79
CA PRO A 37 27.15 31.04 21.99
C PRO A 37 26.70 30.73 23.45
N PRO A 38 25.83 29.72 23.64
CA PRO A 38 25.36 29.32 24.96
C PRO A 38 26.55 28.89 25.84
N THR A 39 26.50 29.33 27.10
CA THR A 39 27.50 28.98 28.13
C THR A 39 26.91 28.08 29.22
N TYR A 40 25.58 27.98 29.30
CA TYR A 40 24.83 27.10 30.20
C TYR A 40 23.45 26.76 29.59
N PHE A 41 22.73 25.85 30.24
CA PHE A 41 21.39 25.41 29.84
C PHE A 41 20.36 26.54 29.80
N SER A 42 19.21 26.30 29.17
CA SER A 42 18.03 27.18 29.24
C SER A 42 18.18 28.55 28.57
N GLN A 43 19.06 28.66 27.57
CA GLN A 43 19.36 29.95 26.91
C GLN A 43 18.66 30.15 25.55
N LEU A 44 17.80 29.21 25.11
CA LEU A 44 17.16 29.24 23.79
C LEU A 44 16.46 30.56 23.47
N LYS A 45 15.54 31.02 24.34
CA LYS A 45 14.80 32.28 24.12
C LYS A 45 15.70 33.52 24.05
N LYS A 46 16.80 33.51 24.80
CA LYS A 46 17.70 34.66 24.91
C LYS A 46 18.61 34.77 23.70
N LEU A 47 19.10 33.64 23.20
CA LEU A 47 20.22 33.61 22.25
C LEU A 47 19.81 33.36 20.81
N THR A 48 18.56 33.01 20.54
CA THR A 48 18.09 32.74 19.17
C THR A 48 17.15 33.83 18.65
N LYS A 49 17.08 33.93 17.32
CA LYS A 49 16.16 34.84 16.63
C LYS A 49 14.74 34.27 16.63
N GLY A 50 13.91 34.71 17.57
CA GLY A 50 12.45 34.52 17.53
C GLY A 50 11.94 33.23 18.15
N TRP A 51 12.81 32.31 18.59
CA TRP A 51 12.37 31.15 19.34
C TRP A 51 12.09 31.46 20.80
N GLU A 52 11.11 30.77 21.37
CA GLU A 52 10.77 30.85 22.78
C GLU A 52 10.20 29.55 23.34
N SER A 53 9.97 29.52 24.65
CA SER A 53 9.20 28.47 25.30
C SER A 53 7.77 28.95 25.60
N PRO A 54 6.76 28.43 24.87
CA PRO A 54 5.37 28.90 25.00
C PRO A 54 4.77 28.58 26.37
N ASN A 55 5.27 27.56 27.07
CA ASN A 55 4.76 27.18 28.38
C ASN A 55 5.57 27.71 29.57
N GLY A 56 6.54 28.61 29.33
CA GLY A 56 7.42 29.16 30.37
C GLY A 56 8.39 28.14 30.98
N ALA A 57 8.59 26.99 30.32
CA ALA A 57 9.65 26.04 30.63
C ALA A 57 10.98 26.53 30.05
N THR A 58 12.02 25.70 30.13
CA THR A 58 13.39 26.15 29.92
C THR A 58 14.16 25.27 28.92
N PRO A 59 13.67 25.16 27.66
CA PRO A 59 14.34 24.38 26.64
C PRO A 59 15.77 24.86 26.42
N ASP A 60 16.62 23.92 26.08
CA ASP A 60 18.06 24.13 25.93
C ASP A 60 18.41 24.48 24.49
N LEU A 61 19.54 25.18 24.33
CA LEU A 61 20.14 25.48 23.05
C LEU A 61 21.56 24.93 23.04
N TYR A 62 21.89 24.19 22.00
CA TYR A 62 23.23 23.65 21.75
C TYR A 62 23.81 24.33 20.52
N HIS A 63 25.10 24.64 20.55
CA HIS A 63 25.80 25.28 19.44
C HIS A 63 27.23 24.72 19.31
N LYS A 64 27.80 24.65 18.11
CA LYS A 64 29.18 24.15 17.87
C LYS A 64 30.25 24.87 18.70
N ASP A 65 30.08 26.17 18.89
CA ASP A 65 30.96 27.03 19.71
C ASP A 65 30.45 27.20 21.17
N GLY A 66 29.48 26.38 21.61
CA GLY A 66 28.93 26.41 22.96
C GLY A 66 29.91 25.87 24.01
N ALA A 67 29.74 26.29 25.27
CA ALA A 67 30.55 25.75 26.37
C ALA A 67 30.29 24.26 26.59
N ARG A 68 31.18 23.58 27.33
CA ARG A 68 31.24 22.11 27.51
C ARG A 68 29.89 21.37 27.66
N PHE A 69 28.91 21.94 28.38
CA PHE A 69 27.63 21.27 28.64
C PHE A 69 26.52 21.59 27.62
N VAL A 70 26.77 22.54 26.73
CA VAL A 70 25.84 23.06 25.71
C VAL A 70 26.53 23.18 24.34
N GLY A 71 27.56 22.37 24.12
CA GLY A 71 28.31 22.28 22.87
C GLY A 71 27.65 21.38 21.85
N VAL A 72 28.15 21.41 20.62
CA VAL A 72 27.87 20.41 19.59
C VAL A 72 29.21 19.82 19.13
N PRO A 73 29.33 18.48 19.03
CA PRO A 73 28.27 17.49 19.29
C PRO A 73 28.15 17.08 20.77
N VAL A 74 29.23 17.22 21.56
CA VAL A 74 29.27 16.76 22.95
C VAL A 74 28.68 17.78 23.90
N ASN A 75 27.72 17.35 24.71
CA ASN A 75 27.00 18.19 25.67
C ASN A 75 26.59 17.40 26.93
N GLY A 76 25.78 18.01 27.80
CA GLY A 76 25.37 17.36 29.05
C GLY A 76 24.46 16.14 28.86
N PRO A 77 23.35 16.25 28.10
CA PRO A 77 22.49 15.10 27.83
C PRO A 77 23.10 14.00 26.94
N GLY A 78 24.15 14.30 26.16
CA GLY A 78 24.87 13.29 25.39
C GLY A 78 25.71 13.86 24.24
N ASN A 79 25.66 13.23 23.07
CA ASN A 79 26.53 13.49 21.93
C ASN A 79 25.76 13.44 20.61
N GLN A 80 25.37 14.61 20.10
CA GLN A 80 24.57 14.71 18.87
C GLN A 80 25.16 15.75 17.93
N GLU A 81 25.52 15.34 16.72
CA GLU A 81 25.83 16.27 15.63
C GLU A 81 24.57 17.00 15.16
N ALA A 82 24.72 18.29 14.82
CA ALA A 82 23.62 19.08 14.25
C ALA A 82 23.18 18.48 12.91
N TYR A 83 21.87 18.48 12.66
CA TYR A 83 21.33 18.01 11.38
C TYR A 83 21.60 19.03 10.27
N ASP A 84 21.33 20.30 10.56
CA ASP A 84 21.56 21.42 9.65
C ASP A 84 22.11 22.62 10.43
N GLY A 85 23.02 23.37 9.82
CA GLY A 85 23.70 24.49 10.46
C GLY A 85 24.52 24.11 11.70
N ASP A 86 24.57 25.02 12.67
CA ASP A 86 25.51 24.98 13.80
C ASP A 86 24.82 24.73 15.16
N SER A 87 23.49 24.52 15.19
CA SER A 87 22.69 24.53 16.42
C SER A 87 21.43 23.68 16.35
N TYR A 88 21.02 23.18 17.51
CA TYR A 88 19.72 22.54 17.71
C TYR A 88 19.18 22.81 19.11
N ALA A 89 17.89 22.57 19.31
CA ALA A 89 17.24 22.69 20.61
C ALA A 89 17.24 21.34 21.36
N GLY A 90 17.19 21.40 22.69
CA GLY A 90 16.86 20.25 23.52
C GLY A 90 15.60 20.51 24.34
N ILE A 91 14.77 19.48 24.46
CA ILE A 91 13.53 19.54 25.23
C ILE A 91 13.36 18.30 26.11
N ILE A 92 12.88 18.53 27.32
CA ILE A 92 12.22 17.54 28.14
C ILE A 92 10.81 17.33 27.58
N ALA A 93 10.66 16.41 26.64
CA ALA A 93 9.37 16.12 26.02
C ALA A 93 8.39 15.47 27.02
N TYR A 94 8.90 14.68 27.96
CA TYR A 94 8.06 13.84 28.84
C TYR A 94 8.74 13.51 30.18
N GLN A 95 7.94 13.35 31.24
CA GLN A 95 8.40 12.88 32.56
C GLN A 95 7.33 12.03 33.27
N THR A 96 7.73 10.92 33.89
CA THR A 96 6.82 10.02 34.67
C THR A 96 6.86 10.24 36.18
N PHE A 97 7.94 10.81 36.73
CA PHE A 97 8.11 11.00 38.19
C PHE A 97 7.62 12.36 38.71
N ALA A 98 7.25 13.29 37.82
CA ALA A 98 7.05 14.68 38.19
C ALA A 98 5.58 14.95 38.58
N SER A 99 5.33 15.23 39.86
CA SER A 99 4.01 15.66 40.35
C SER A 99 3.47 16.92 39.67
N ASN A 100 4.35 17.72 39.06
CA ASN A 100 4.03 18.94 38.30
C ASN A 100 3.96 18.73 36.78
N LYS A 101 4.12 17.49 36.27
CA LYS A 101 4.03 17.15 34.84
C LYS A 101 4.88 18.09 33.95
N TYR A 102 6.14 18.31 34.33
CA TYR A 102 7.04 19.21 33.60
C TYR A 102 7.31 18.72 32.18
N THR A 103 7.09 19.58 31.19
CA THR A 103 7.40 19.33 29.78
C THR A 103 7.82 20.62 29.11
N GLU A 104 8.64 20.53 28.07
CA GLU A 104 9.19 21.64 27.32
C GLU A 104 8.70 21.64 25.89
N TYR A 105 8.52 22.86 25.39
CA TYR A 105 8.18 23.12 24.00
C TYR A 105 9.08 24.24 23.49
N ILE A 106 9.28 24.23 22.19
CA ILE A 106 9.85 25.35 21.43
C ILE A 106 8.79 25.91 20.49
N GLN A 107 8.75 27.23 20.35
CA GLN A 107 7.82 27.93 19.47
C GLN A 107 8.54 29.03 18.72
N THR A 108 8.16 29.25 17.47
CA THR A 108 8.58 30.41 16.67
C THR A 108 7.44 30.91 15.78
N GLN A 109 7.59 32.14 15.30
CA GLN A 109 6.68 32.74 14.34
C GLN A 109 7.10 32.36 12.91
N LEU A 110 6.12 32.04 12.07
CA LEU A 110 6.29 31.82 10.64
C LEU A 110 6.54 33.14 9.91
N SER A 111 7.22 33.08 8.78
CA SER A 111 7.57 34.26 7.97
C SER A 111 6.36 34.97 7.36
N ALA A 112 5.26 34.24 7.18
CA ALA A 112 3.98 34.75 6.75
C ALA A 112 2.83 33.87 7.29
N PRO A 113 1.61 34.43 7.43
CA PRO A 113 0.44 33.62 7.75
C PRO A 113 0.15 32.58 6.66
N LEU A 114 -0.29 31.39 7.05
CA LEU A 114 -0.68 30.35 6.10
C LEU A 114 -1.94 30.72 5.33
N ILE A 115 -2.03 30.21 4.09
CA ILE A 115 -3.15 30.49 3.18
C ILE A 115 -4.28 29.48 3.43
N ALA A 116 -5.51 29.97 3.59
CA ALA A 116 -6.68 29.10 3.77
C ALA A 116 -6.84 28.13 2.60
N GLY A 117 -7.06 26.85 2.90
CA GLY A 117 -7.28 25.79 1.90
C GLY A 117 -6.01 25.30 1.21
N GLN A 118 -4.85 25.90 1.48
CA GLN A 118 -3.56 25.43 0.95
C GLN A 118 -3.06 24.26 1.80
N THR A 119 -2.60 23.20 1.13
CA THR A 119 -1.89 22.11 1.78
C THR A 119 -0.47 22.56 2.13
N TYR A 120 0.00 22.21 3.32
CA TYR A 120 1.37 22.42 3.77
C TYR A 120 1.98 21.12 4.27
N ASN A 121 3.28 20.96 4.04
CA ASN A 121 4.11 19.94 4.66
C ASN A 121 4.83 20.56 5.87
N ILE A 122 4.86 19.83 6.99
CA ILE A 122 5.78 20.09 8.10
C ILE A 122 6.73 18.91 8.20
N ILE A 123 7.99 19.24 8.46
CA ILE A 123 9.01 18.29 8.85
C ILE A 123 9.78 18.86 10.04
N PHE A 124 10.10 18.03 11.01
CA PHE A 124 11.14 18.27 12.00
C PHE A 124 11.84 16.95 12.32
N ARG A 125 13.02 17.03 12.92
CA ARG A 125 13.80 15.86 13.30
C ARG A 125 13.96 15.80 14.79
N ALA A 126 13.87 14.59 15.31
CA ALA A 126 14.08 14.31 16.72
C ALA A 126 15.14 13.22 16.89
N SER A 127 15.99 13.39 17.88
CA SER A 127 16.93 12.35 18.35
C SER A 127 16.81 12.24 19.86
N LEU A 128 16.76 11.02 20.37
CA LEU A 128 16.69 10.75 21.79
C LEU A 128 18.08 10.98 22.41
N ALA A 129 18.19 11.85 23.42
CA ALA A 129 19.48 12.03 24.07
C ALA A 129 19.95 10.75 24.76
N GLU A 130 21.27 10.52 24.79
CA GLU A 130 21.86 9.28 25.27
C GLU A 130 21.55 9.03 26.74
N ASN A 131 21.58 10.12 27.53
CA ASN A 131 21.24 10.11 28.95
C ASN A 131 19.73 10.21 29.20
N SER A 132 18.87 10.08 28.19
CA SER A 132 17.42 9.97 28.37
C SER A 132 17.05 8.64 29.03
N GLY A 133 16.09 8.64 29.95
CA GLY A 133 15.63 7.43 30.65
C GLY A 133 14.38 6.81 30.06
N GLU A 134 13.64 7.58 29.27
CA GLU A 134 12.44 7.13 28.57
C GLU A 134 12.45 7.63 27.14
N ALA A 135 11.66 6.98 26.31
CA ALA A 135 11.35 7.39 24.95
C ALA A 135 9.83 7.43 24.79
N VAL A 136 9.31 8.33 23.95
CA VAL A 136 7.88 8.51 23.73
C VAL A 136 7.53 8.56 22.25
N ASN A 137 6.28 8.22 21.95
CA ASN A 137 5.62 8.71 20.74
C ASN A 137 4.95 10.06 21.02
N GLY A 138 4.24 10.62 20.05
CA GLY A 138 3.43 11.81 20.29
C GLY A 138 4.19 13.13 20.24
N LEU A 139 5.46 13.14 19.84
CA LEU A 139 6.17 14.37 19.48
C LEU A 139 5.49 14.95 18.25
N GLY A 140 5.00 16.18 18.34
CA GLY A 140 4.21 16.79 17.28
C GLY A 140 4.56 18.24 17.02
N ALA A 141 4.03 18.73 15.90
CA ALA A 141 4.04 20.12 15.50
C ALA A 141 2.60 20.64 15.45
N TYR A 142 2.36 21.71 16.21
CA TYR A 142 1.09 22.43 16.24
C TYR A 142 1.26 23.79 15.61
N VAL A 143 0.50 24.06 14.54
CA VAL A 143 0.46 25.36 13.87
C VAL A 143 -0.80 26.11 14.28
N SER A 144 -0.65 27.39 14.61
CA SER A 144 -1.72 28.18 15.21
C SER A 144 -1.70 29.65 14.77
N LYS A 145 -2.86 30.31 14.83
CA LYS A 145 -3.05 31.72 14.43
C LYS A 145 -2.48 32.73 15.41
N LYS A 146 -2.10 32.29 16.61
CA LYS A 146 -1.59 33.15 17.70
C LYS A 146 -0.56 32.36 18.47
N ALA A 147 0.45 33.06 18.99
CA ALA A 147 1.43 32.47 19.89
C ALA A 147 0.72 31.72 21.03
N VAL A 148 1.16 30.48 21.27
CA VAL A 148 0.73 29.72 22.44
C VAL A 148 1.47 30.30 23.66
N GLY A 149 0.73 30.56 24.74
CA GLY A 149 1.27 31.19 25.94
C GLY A 149 0.59 30.65 27.20
N PHE A 150 1.26 29.73 27.90
CA PHE A 150 0.74 29.10 29.13
C PHE A 150 1.86 28.92 30.15
N HIS A 151 2.09 29.85 31.08
CA HIS A 151 3.21 29.75 32.05
C HIS A 151 3.01 28.70 33.16
N THR A 152 2.65 27.46 32.80
CA THR A 152 2.39 26.34 33.68
C THR A 152 3.55 25.34 33.74
N ARG A 153 4.51 25.42 32.80
CA ARG A 153 5.58 24.44 32.59
C ARG A 153 5.07 23.01 32.38
N SER A 154 3.81 22.85 32.01
CA SER A 154 3.15 21.56 31.83
C SER A 154 2.62 21.40 30.40
N PHE A 155 1.90 20.30 30.15
CA PHE A 155 1.38 19.94 28.83
C PHE A 155 0.45 21.01 28.29
N ILE A 156 0.69 21.39 27.03
CA ILE A 156 -0.22 22.21 26.24
C ILE A 156 -1.32 21.30 25.69
N THR A 157 -2.57 21.72 25.89
CA THR A 157 -3.73 21.07 25.26
C THR A 157 -3.93 21.69 23.88
N ALA A 158 -3.64 20.92 22.83
CA ALA A 158 -3.81 21.32 21.44
C ALA A 158 -3.88 20.08 20.54
N SER A 159 -4.41 20.25 19.32
CA SER A 159 -4.44 19.20 18.30
C SER A 159 -3.32 19.45 17.29
N PRO A 160 -2.12 18.88 17.47
CA PRO A 160 -1.04 19.05 16.51
C PRO A 160 -1.43 18.46 15.16
N GLN A 161 -1.07 19.16 14.08
CA GLN A 161 -1.34 18.72 12.71
C GLN A 161 -0.40 17.60 12.26
N VAL A 162 0.79 17.52 12.86
CA VAL A 162 1.77 16.46 12.61
C VAL A 162 2.19 15.87 13.95
N ILE A 163 2.24 14.54 14.06
CA ILE A 163 2.58 13.84 15.29
C ILE A 163 3.28 12.51 14.98
N SER A 164 4.31 12.16 15.76
CA SER A 164 4.96 10.85 15.66
C SER A 164 4.04 9.77 16.20
N LYS A 165 3.77 8.74 15.38
CA LYS A 165 2.93 7.59 15.77
C LYS A 165 3.72 6.58 16.59
N GLU A 166 4.95 6.32 16.17
CA GLU A 166 5.86 5.39 16.81
C GLU A 166 6.71 6.07 17.89
N ILE A 167 7.20 5.27 18.84
CA ILE A 167 8.14 5.72 19.87
C ILE A 167 9.51 5.98 19.22
N ILE A 168 10.05 7.17 19.42
CA ILE A 168 11.36 7.55 18.86
C ILE A 168 12.46 7.18 19.86
N GLN A 169 13.22 6.11 19.58
CA GLN A 169 14.27 5.60 20.47
C GLN A 169 15.70 5.81 19.94
N ASP A 170 15.85 6.22 18.68
CA ASP A 170 17.17 6.41 18.07
C ASP A 170 17.93 7.55 18.77
N LYS A 171 19.19 7.30 19.08
CA LYS A 171 20.09 8.22 19.80
C LYS A 171 21.21 8.78 18.94
N GLU A 172 21.40 8.22 17.75
CA GLU A 172 22.51 8.55 16.85
C GLU A 172 21.98 9.27 15.60
N ASN A 173 20.90 8.73 15.02
CA ASN A 173 20.30 9.24 13.80
C ASN A 173 19.10 10.12 14.10
N TRP A 174 19.00 11.20 13.34
CA TRP A 174 17.85 12.07 13.32
C TRP A 174 16.62 11.36 12.72
N VAL A 175 15.60 11.12 13.55
CA VAL A 175 14.32 10.54 13.12
C VAL A 175 13.41 11.64 12.60
N GLU A 176 12.92 11.47 11.38
CA GLU A 176 12.04 12.44 10.71
C GLU A 176 10.59 12.30 11.18
N VAL A 177 10.05 13.38 11.74
CA VAL A 177 8.63 13.52 12.04
C VAL A 177 8.04 14.48 11.01
N LYS A 178 7.19 13.96 10.12
CA LYS A 178 6.60 14.72 9.03
C LYS A 178 5.12 14.44 8.83
N GLY A 179 4.44 15.37 8.19
CA GLY A 179 3.05 15.20 7.78
C GLY A 179 2.56 16.36 6.93
N GLN A 180 1.37 16.17 6.37
CA GLN A 180 0.66 17.17 5.58
C GLN A 180 -0.63 17.58 6.28
N PHE A 181 -1.02 18.83 6.12
CA PHE A 181 -2.32 19.32 6.57
C PHE A 181 -2.82 20.44 5.66
N ILE A 182 -4.13 20.61 5.61
CA ILE A 182 -4.78 21.73 4.92
C ILE A 182 -4.91 22.88 5.93
N ALA A 183 -4.30 24.02 5.64
CA ALA A 183 -4.36 25.19 6.52
C ALA A 183 -5.78 25.78 6.54
N THR A 184 -6.23 26.23 7.71
CA THR A 184 -7.50 26.97 7.86
C THR A 184 -7.34 28.45 7.50
N GLY A 185 -6.09 28.92 7.38
CA GLY A 185 -5.73 30.27 7.01
C GLY A 185 -5.47 31.16 8.21
N GLY A 186 -4.41 31.96 8.12
CA GLY A 186 -4.01 32.89 9.17
C GLY A 186 -3.21 32.25 10.31
N GLU A 187 -2.79 31.00 10.19
CA GLU A 187 -1.83 30.41 11.12
C GLU A 187 -0.45 31.08 10.99
N GLU A 188 0.12 31.54 12.09
CA GLU A 188 1.34 32.37 12.13
C GLU A 188 2.44 31.80 13.02
N TYR A 189 2.18 30.73 13.77
CA TYR A 189 3.12 30.17 14.74
C TYR A 189 3.18 28.66 14.62
N ILE A 190 4.36 28.09 14.86
CA ILE A 190 4.56 26.65 15.01
C ILE A 190 5.14 26.35 16.40
N THR A 191 4.59 25.33 17.06
CA THR A 191 5.02 24.84 18.37
C THR A 191 5.37 23.37 18.27
N ILE A 192 6.53 22.95 18.80
CA ILE A 192 6.98 21.56 18.81
C ILE A 192 7.10 21.04 20.24
N GLY A 193 6.59 19.83 20.46
CA GLY A 193 6.67 19.09 21.73
C GLY A 193 5.60 17.99 21.80
N VAL A 194 5.33 17.46 22.99
CA VAL A 194 4.31 16.43 23.21
C VAL A 194 3.03 17.06 23.74
N PHE A 195 1.89 16.93 23.08
CA PHE A 195 0.64 17.62 23.46
C PHE A 195 -0.30 16.73 24.28
N ASN A 196 -1.26 17.36 24.98
CA ASN A 196 -2.40 16.72 25.65
C ASN A 196 -2.11 15.76 26.81
N GLY A 197 -0.85 15.58 27.23
CA GLY A 197 -0.52 14.73 28.37
C GLY A 197 -0.72 13.23 28.10
N ILE A 198 -0.65 12.44 29.18
CA ILE A 198 -0.57 10.96 29.14
C ILE A 198 -1.91 10.29 28.77
N ASP A 199 -3.03 10.94 29.07
CA ASP A 199 -4.35 10.32 29.11
C ASP A 199 -5.06 10.20 27.75
N LYS A 200 -4.45 10.68 26.65
CA LYS A 200 -5.12 10.74 25.33
C LYS A 200 -4.50 9.90 24.21
N SER A 201 -3.20 9.65 24.20
CA SER A 201 -2.55 8.82 23.16
C SER A 201 -1.04 8.59 23.33
N THR A 202 -0.35 9.38 24.16
CA THR A 202 1.10 9.25 24.34
C THR A 202 1.44 8.01 25.16
N THR A 203 2.25 7.14 24.58
CA THR A 203 2.88 5.99 25.23
C THR A 203 4.37 6.24 25.41
N PHE A 204 4.98 5.50 26.34
CA PHE A 204 6.39 5.60 26.63
C PHE A 204 7.01 4.22 26.85
N GLU A 205 8.31 4.13 26.60
CA GLU A 205 9.15 2.97 26.92
C GLU A 205 10.33 3.40 27.77
N ASN A 206 10.72 2.53 28.71
CA ASN A 206 11.92 2.74 29.51
C ASN A 206 13.15 2.39 28.68
N VAL A 207 14.10 3.32 28.62
CA VAL A 207 15.39 3.10 27.96
C VAL A 207 16.26 2.26 28.90
N LYS A 208 16.66 1.08 28.42
CA LYS A 208 17.52 0.16 29.19
C LYS A 208 18.81 0.86 29.60
N GLU A 209 19.28 0.55 30.81
CA GLU A 209 20.59 0.99 31.34
C GLU A 209 20.76 2.50 31.59
N SER A 210 19.72 3.32 31.40
CA SER A 210 19.79 4.75 31.69
C SER A 210 19.72 5.06 33.19
N ILE A 211 20.58 5.98 33.63
CA ILE A 211 20.64 6.46 35.03
C ILE A 211 19.57 7.52 35.32
N ASN A 212 19.01 8.19 34.31
CA ASN A 212 18.01 9.26 34.46
C ASN A 212 16.59 8.74 34.23
N LYS A 213 16.18 7.74 35.02
CA LYS A 213 14.87 7.11 34.90
C LYS A 213 13.74 8.14 34.95
N GLY A 214 12.76 7.98 34.07
CA GLY A 214 11.49 8.71 34.11
C GLY A 214 11.45 10.05 33.40
N ARG A 215 12.39 10.30 32.50
CA ARG A 215 12.47 11.51 31.66
C ARG A 215 12.77 11.10 30.23
N ALA A 216 11.98 11.61 29.28
CA ALA A 216 12.30 11.58 27.87
C ALA A 216 12.85 12.95 27.43
N TYR A 217 14.13 12.99 27.08
CA TYR A 217 14.84 14.17 26.60
C TYR A 217 15.20 14.00 25.13
N TYR A 218 14.80 14.95 24.30
CA TYR A 218 15.02 14.92 22.85
C TYR A 218 15.78 16.15 22.38
N TYR A 219 16.69 15.94 21.44
CA TYR A 219 17.18 17.00 20.57
C TYR A 219 16.20 17.19 19.41
N ILE A 220 15.99 18.44 19.00
CA ILE A 220 15.08 18.83 17.91
C ILE A 220 15.81 19.74 16.93
N ASP A 221 15.76 19.39 15.65
CA ASP A 221 16.44 20.12 14.57
C ASP A 221 15.72 19.96 13.21
N GLY A 222 16.21 20.62 12.17
CA GLY A 222 15.79 20.43 10.78
C GLY A 222 14.31 20.76 10.54
N ILE A 223 13.81 21.78 11.23
CA ILE A 223 12.40 22.19 11.20
C ILE A 223 12.15 22.96 9.90
N ALA A 224 11.22 22.48 9.10
CA ALA A 224 10.81 23.18 7.88
C ALA A 224 9.31 23.07 7.61
N LEU A 225 8.80 24.12 6.99
CA LEU A 225 7.44 24.22 6.47
C LEU A 225 7.54 24.48 4.96
N SER A 226 6.75 23.80 4.15
CA SER A 226 6.65 24.09 2.72
C SER A 226 5.21 24.00 2.24
N ALA A 227 4.87 24.78 1.21
CA ALA A 227 3.64 24.55 0.47
C ALA A 227 3.66 23.12 -0.09
N GLY A 228 2.61 22.37 0.17
CA GLY A 228 2.39 21.04 -0.39
C GLY A 228 1.36 21.06 -1.51
N SER A 229 1.46 20.07 -2.40
CA SER A 229 0.33 19.60 -3.19
C SER A 229 -0.22 18.36 -2.49
N MET A 230 -1.52 18.33 -2.21
CA MET A 230 -2.18 17.02 -2.05
C MET A 230 -2.24 16.44 -3.46
N GLU A 231 -1.55 15.32 -3.67
CA GLU A 231 -1.73 14.57 -4.91
C GLU A 231 -3.22 14.15 -4.97
N PRO A 232 -3.88 14.34 -6.12
CA PRO A 232 -5.30 14.02 -6.25
C PRO A 232 -5.54 12.52 -6.04
N ASP A 233 -6.68 12.20 -5.47
CA ASP A 233 -7.30 10.88 -5.36
C ASP A 233 -8.73 11.09 -5.86
N THR A 234 -8.90 10.91 -7.17
CA THR A 234 -10.06 11.38 -7.94
C THR A 234 -11.31 10.57 -7.62
N ASP A 235 -11.19 9.27 -7.40
CA ASP A 235 -12.31 8.42 -7.03
C ASP A 235 -12.47 8.19 -5.53
N GLY A 236 -11.47 8.55 -4.71
CA GLY A 236 -11.54 8.52 -3.26
C GLY A 236 -11.49 7.10 -2.71
N ASP A 237 -10.68 6.22 -3.30
CA ASP A 237 -10.42 4.87 -2.80
C ASP A 237 -9.23 4.78 -1.82
N GLY A 238 -8.50 5.89 -1.64
CA GLY A 238 -7.36 5.99 -0.74
C GLY A 238 -6.01 5.75 -1.41
N ILE A 239 -5.96 5.61 -2.73
CA ILE A 239 -4.75 5.53 -3.55
C ILE A 239 -4.70 6.79 -4.43
N ILE A 240 -3.58 7.51 -4.42
CA ILE A 240 -3.45 8.72 -5.24
C ILE A 240 -3.48 8.36 -6.72
N ASP A 241 -3.99 9.25 -7.58
CA ASP A 241 -4.17 9.05 -9.04
C ASP A 241 -2.90 8.55 -9.74
N LYS A 242 -1.73 8.91 -9.21
CA LYS A 242 -0.43 8.51 -9.73
C LYS A 242 -0.08 7.04 -9.44
N GLU A 243 -0.59 6.50 -8.35
CA GLU A 243 -0.39 5.11 -7.89
C GLU A 243 -1.58 4.21 -8.22
N ASP A 244 -2.72 4.80 -8.62
CA ASP A 244 -3.94 4.12 -9.00
C ASP A 244 -3.93 3.74 -10.51
N LYS A 245 -4.18 2.46 -10.81
CA LYS A 245 -4.33 1.98 -12.20
C LYS A 245 -5.68 2.32 -12.81
N CYS A 246 -6.68 2.59 -11.99
CA CYS A 246 -8.03 2.97 -12.37
C CYS A 246 -8.50 4.27 -11.66
N PRO A 247 -7.84 5.44 -11.86
CA PRO A 247 -8.05 6.67 -11.07
C PRO A 247 -9.47 7.28 -11.02
N ASN A 248 -10.42 6.70 -11.75
CA ASN A 248 -11.79 7.20 -11.85
C ASN A 248 -12.82 6.15 -11.39
N VAL A 249 -12.37 5.00 -10.90
CA VAL A 249 -13.22 3.87 -10.53
C VAL A 249 -12.63 3.21 -9.30
N LYS A 250 -13.27 3.45 -8.15
CA LYS A 250 -12.85 2.90 -6.86
C LYS A 250 -12.46 1.43 -6.94
N GLY A 251 -11.25 1.12 -6.47
CA GLY A 251 -10.78 -0.23 -6.36
C GLY A 251 -10.28 -0.62 -4.99
N THR A 252 -9.56 -1.74 -4.97
CA THR A 252 -8.90 -2.25 -3.79
C THR A 252 -7.40 -2.00 -3.89
N LYS A 253 -6.73 -1.91 -2.73
CA LYS A 253 -5.27 -1.80 -2.70
C LYS A 253 -4.59 -3.04 -3.29
N GLU A 254 -5.18 -4.21 -3.08
CA GLU A 254 -4.72 -5.48 -3.61
C GLU A 254 -4.73 -5.48 -5.15
N ASN A 255 -5.70 -4.79 -5.75
CA ASN A 255 -5.81 -4.65 -7.21
C ASN A 255 -5.31 -3.28 -7.73
N ASN A 256 -4.45 -2.59 -6.97
CA ASN A 256 -3.83 -1.31 -7.34
C ASN A 256 -4.86 -0.24 -7.78
N GLY A 257 -5.94 -0.11 -7.01
CA GLY A 257 -6.98 0.90 -7.23
C GLY A 257 -7.99 0.55 -8.33
N CYS A 258 -7.89 -0.65 -8.92
CA CYS A 258 -8.93 -1.16 -9.80
C CYS A 258 -9.96 -2.01 -9.05
N PRO A 259 -11.24 -2.01 -9.46
CA PRO A 259 -12.23 -2.93 -8.92
C PRO A 259 -11.87 -4.37 -9.28
N ASP A 260 -12.06 -5.29 -8.34
CA ASP A 260 -12.01 -6.72 -8.64
C ASP A 260 -13.23 -7.08 -9.51
N VAL A 261 -13.00 -7.83 -10.59
CA VAL A 261 -14.02 -8.29 -11.53
C VAL A 261 -14.28 -9.79 -11.27
N ASP A 262 -15.52 -10.21 -11.45
CA ASP A 262 -15.97 -11.61 -11.45
C ASP A 262 -16.69 -11.80 -12.80
N THR A 263 -15.94 -12.25 -13.80
CA THR A 263 -16.34 -12.24 -15.21
C THR A 263 -17.43 -13.27 -15.49
N ASP A 264 -17.40 -14.44 -14.84
CA ASP A 264 -18.39 -15.51 -15.03
C ASP A 264 -19.49 -15.58 -13.96
N GLY A 265 -19.37 -14.76 -12.91
CA GLY A 265 -20.39 -14.58 -11.89
C GLY A 265 -20.52 -15.80 -10.97
N ASP A 266 -19.44 -16.51 -10.68
CA ASP A 266 -19.42 -17.65 -9.76
C ASP A 266 -19.22 -17.24 -8.28
N GLY A 267 -18.93 -15.96 -8.04
CA GLY A 267 -18.69 -15.39 -6.72
C GLY A 267 -17.23 -15.47 -6.25
N ILE A 268 -16.31 -15.77 -7.15
CA ILE A 268 -14.86 -15.69 -7.00
C ILE A 268 -14.35 -14.66 -8.01
N VAL A 269 -13.56 -13.70 -7.54
CA VAL A 269 -13.00 -12.68 -8.42
C VAL A 269 -11.95 -13.29 -9.35
N ASP A 270 -11.83 -12.79 -10.58
CA ASP A 270 -10.94 -13.28 -11.64
C ASP A 270 -9.49 -13.46 -11.17
N SER A 271 -9.02 -12.61 -10.24
CA SER A 271 -7.67 -12.67 -9.67
C SER A 271 -7.43 -13.89 -8.76
N LYS A 272 -8.50 -14.55 -8.32
CA LYS A 272 -8.51 -15.72 -7.43
C LYS A 272 -9.19 -16.94 -8.06
N ASP A 273 -9.77 -16.78 -9.24
CA ASP A 273 -10.43 -17.83 -9.99
C ASP A 273 -9.43 -18.54 -10.93
N LYS A 274 -9.37 -19.87 -10.88
CA LYS A 274 -8.54 -20.67 -11.80
C LYS A 274 -9.16 -20.81 -13.19
N CYS A 275 -10.46 -20.56 -13.31
CA CYS A 275 -11.24 -20.64 -14.52
C CYS A 275 -12.08 -19.36 -14.76
N PRO A 276 -11.49 -18.14 -14.87
CA PRO A 276 -12.21 -16.85 -14.81
C PRO A 276 -13.29 -16.57 -15.88
N ASN A 277 -13.45 -17.47 -16.84
CA ASN A 277 -14.43 -17.33 -17.92
C ASN A 277 -15.40 -18.51 -17.92
N LEU A 278 -15.45 -19.27 -16.84
CA LEU A 278 -16.18 -20.51 -16.74
C LEU A 278 -16.65 -20.74 -15.31
N LYS A 279 -17.92 -20.38 -15.09
CA LYS A 279 -18.59 -20.47 -13.81
C LYS A 279 -18.37 -21.82 -13.14
N GLY A 280 -17.66 -21.84 -12.02
CA GLY A 280 -17.39 -23.04 -11.25
C GLY A 280 -17.95 -22.98 -9.84
N THR A 281 -17.26 -23.69 -8.94
CA THR A 281 -17.60 -23.72 -7.52
C THR A 281 -16.42 -23.27 -6.67
N LYS A 282 -16.74 -22.76 -5.47
CA LYS A 282 -15.72 -22.39 -4.48
C LYS A 282 -14.85 -23.56 -4.06
N GLU A 283 -15.42 -24.76 -4.00
CA GLU A 283 -14.68 -25.98 -3.67
C GLU A 283 -13.64 -26.36 -4.72
N ASN A 284 -13.83 -25.92 -5.97
CA ASN A 284 -12.97 -26.20 -7.11
C ASN A 284 -12.19 -24.96 -7.58
N ASP A 285 -12.01 -23.96 -6.71
CA ASP A 285 -11.31 -22.70 -7.02
C ASP A 285 -11.83 -22.00 -8.31
N GLY A 286 -13.14 -22.03 -8.49
CA GLY A 286 -13.85 -21.40 -9.60
C GLY A 286 -13.90 -22.23 -10.89
N CYS A 287 -13.43 -23.47 -10.86
CA CYS A 287 -13.58 -24.39 -11.99
C CYS A 287 -14.78 -25.34 -11.84
N LEU A 288 -15.38 -25.74 -12.97
CA LEU A 288 -16.49 -26.72 -13.00
C LEU A 288 -16.11 -28.08 -12.39
N LEU A 289 -14.95 -28.60 -12.77
CA LEU A 289 -14.46 -29.92 -12.35
C LEU A 289 -13.22 -29.80 -11.49
N SER A 290 -13.13 -30.65 -10.48
CA SER A 290 -11.91 -30.78 -9.69
C SER A 290 -10.76 -31.37 -10.51
N GLU A 291 -9.52 -31.08 -10.12
CA GLU A 291 -8.33 -31.68 -10.75
C GLU A 291 -8.36 -33.22 -10.72
N ALA A 292 -8.91 -33.79 -9.64
CA ALA A 292 -9.06 -35.24 -9.48
C ALA A 292 -10.05 -35.82 -10.50
N GLU A 293 -11.19 -35.16 -10.73
CA GLU A 293 -12.18 -35.57 -11.74
C GLU A 293 -11.60 -35.46 -13.15
N ILE A 294 -10.91 -34.35 -13.48
CA ILE A 294 -10.24 -34.18 -14.77
C ILE A 294 -9.21 -35.29 -15.01
N LYS A 295 -8.40 -35.61 -13.99
CA LYS A 295 -7.41 -36.70 -14.07
C LYS A 295 -8.10 -38.04 -14.25
N MET A 296 -9.17 -38.31 -13.52
CA MET A 296 -9.93 -39.55 -13.61
C MET A 296 -10.57 -39.73 -14.99
N ILE A 297 -11.08 -38.67 -15.60
CA ILE A 297 -11.63 -38.69 -16.96
C ILE A 297 -10.54 -39.05 -17.98
N LYS A 298 -9.38 -38.40 -17.88
CA LYS A 298 -8.23 -38.68 -18.76
C LYS A 298 -7.75 -40.13 -18.60
N ASP A 299 -7.56 -40.59 -17.37
CA ASP A 299 -7.11 -41.96 -17.09
C ASP A 299 -8.13 -43.00 -17.57
N ALA A 300 -9.42 -42.78 -17.34
CA ALA A 300 -10.48 -43.68 -17.79
C ALA A 300 -10.55 -43.75 -19.33
N SER A 301 -10.45 -42.60 -20.01
CA SER A 301 -10.46 -42.54 -21.48
C SER A 301 -9.33 -43.33 -22.13
N ALA A 302 -8.14 -43.31 -21.51
CA ALA A 302 -6.97 -44.04 -21.97
C ALA A 302 -7.11 -45.58 -21.86
N HIS A 303 -8.04 -46.07 -21.04
CA HIS A 303 -8.27 -47.50 -20.79
C HIS A 303 -9.55 -48.04 -21.46
N ILE A 304 -10.08 -47.32 -22.46
CA ILE A 304 -11.18 -47.81 -23.29
C ILE A 304 -10.62 -48.67 -24.43
N TYR A 305 -10.92 -49.96 -24.39
CA TYR A 305 -10.45 -50.98 -25.32
C TYR A 305 -11.59 -51.52 -26.17
N PHE A 306 -11.24 -51.91 -27.40
CA PHE A 306 -12.17 -52.50 -28.36
C PHE A 306 -11.68 -53.86 -28.84
N GLU A 307 -12.59 -54.72 -29.26
CA GLU A 307 -12.24 -55.92 -30.00
C GLU A 307 -11.51 -55.58 -31.32
N THR A 308 -10.60 -56.46 -31.72
CA THR A 308 -9.74 -56.24 -32.89
C THR A 308 -10.59 -55.98 -34.15
N GLY A 309 -10.32 -54.88 -34.84
CA GLY A 309 -11.06 -54.49 -36.06
C GLY A 309 -12.54 -54.10 -35.82
N SER A 310 -12.97 -53.98 -34.56
CA SER A 310 -14.37 -53.72 -34.20
C SER A 310 -14.53 -52.42 -33.39
N ALA A 311 -15.80 -52.00 -33.26
CA ALA A 311 -16.28 -50.99 -32.34
C ALA A 311 -17.00 -51.58 -31.10
N THR A 312 -16.91 -52.91 -30.92
CA THR A 312 -17.35 -53.59 -29.70
C THR A 312 -16.39 -53.26 -28.55
N ILE A 313 -16.91 -52.64 -27.49
CA ILE A 313 -16.16 -52.30 -26.28
C ILE A 313 -15.86 -53.58 -25.50
N LYS A 314 -14.64 -53.71 -24.98
CA LYS A 314 -14.24 -54.84 -24.14
C LYS A 314 -14.76 -54.71 -22.71
N LYS A 315 -15.06 -55.85 -22.08
CA LYS A 315 -15.62 -55.89 -20.72
C LYS A 315 -14.71 -55.22 -19.69
N GLU A 316 -13.40 -55.31 -19.87
CA GLU A 316 -12.39 -54.69 -19.02
C GLU A 316 -12.52 -53.15 -18.95
N SER A 317 -13.09 -52.52 -19.97
CA SER A 317 -13.29 -51.06 -20.02
C SER A 317 -14.57 -50.59 -19.34
N HIS A 318 -15.48 -51.50 -18.97
CA HIS A 318 -16.77 -51.11 -18.37
C HIS A 318 -16.60 -50.41 -17.02
N ALA A 319 -15.60 -50.80 -16.22
CA ALA A 319 -15.34 -50.15 -14.93
C ALA A 319 -14.95 -48.67 -15.09
N ASP A 320 -14.15 -48.35 -16.10
CA ASP A 320 -13.71 -46.98 -16.39
C ASP A 320 -14.80 -46.17 -17.10
N LEU A 321 -15.62 -46.81 -17.94
CA LEU A 321 -16.80 -46.18 -18.52
C LEU A 321 -17.88 -45.84 -17.48
N ASN A 322 -18.09 -46.71 -16.49
CA ASN A 322 -19.01 -46.43 -15.39
C ASN A 322 -18.57 -45.23 -14.56
N LYS A 323 -17.27 -45.14 -14.24
CA LYS A 323 -16.67 -43.98 -13.56
C LYS A 323 -16.87 -42.69 -14.37
N LEU A 324 -16.68 -42.74 -15.70
CA LEU A 324 -16.95 -41.61 -16.57
C LEU A 324 -18.43 -41.19 -16.51
N ALA A 325 -19.35 -42.14 -16.61
CA ALA A 325 -20.78 -41.88 -16.51
C ALA A 325 -21.17 -41.26 -15.15
N GLU A 326 -20.57 -41.72 -14.05
CA GLU A 326 -20.81 -41.15 -12.72
C GLU A 326 -20.37 -39.68 -12.62
N ILE A 327 -19.21 -39.34 -13.19
CA ILE A 327 -18.72 -37.96 -13.20
C ILE A 327 -19.62 -37.07 -14.06
N LEU A 328 -19.92 -37.48 -15.30
CA LEU A 328 -20.75 -36.66 -16.18
C LEU A 328 -22.17 -36.47 -15.62
N LYS A 329 -22.74 -37.50 -15.00
CA LYS A 329 -24.04 -37.41 -14.30
C LYS A 329 -24.02 -36.46 -13.09
N LYS A 330 -22.89 -36.40 -12.37
CA LYS A 330 -22.72 -35.49 -11.23
C LYS A 330 -22.69 -34.03 -11.67
N HIS A 331 -22.25 -33.76 -12.89
CA HIS A 331 -22.06 -32.42 -13.46
C HIS A 331 -22.95 -32.23 -14.70
N PRO A 332 -24.28 -32.09 -14.54
CA PRO A 332 -25.20 -31.96 -15.66
C PRO A 332 -24.93 -30.73 -16.54
N GLU A 333 -24.19 -29.73 -16.06
CA GLU A 333 -23.73 -28.56 -16.81
C GLU A 333 -22.53 -28.84 -17.74
N VAL A 334 -21.96 -30.04 -17.70
CA VAL A 334 -20.85 -30.44 -18.55
C VAL A 334 -21.37 -31.07 -19.85
N LYS A 335 -20.83 -30.63 -20.99
CA LYS A 335 -20.93 -31.34 -22.26
C LYS A 335 -19.61 -32.04 -22.59
N ALA A 336 -19.71 -33.19 -23.23
CA ALA A 336 -18.57 -33.99 -23.62
C ALA A 336 -18.60 -34.36 -25.10
N THR A 337 -17.43 -34.34 -25.74
CA THR A 337 -17.22 -34.91 -27.08
C THR A 337 -16.27 -36.08 -26.96
N VAL A 338 -16.73 -37.26 -27.36
CA VAL A 338 -15.92 -38.46 -27.47
C VAL A 338 -15.17 -38.43 -28.81
N GLU A 339 -13.85 -38.27 -28.76
CA GLU A 339 -12.99 -38.29 -29.94
C GLU A 339 -12.38 -39.69 -30.15
N GLY A 340 -12.65 -40.31 -31.29
CA GLY A 340 -12.06 -41.60 -31.67
C GLY A 340 -10.82 -41.41 -32.53
N HIS A 341 -9.78 -42.19 -32.26
CA HIS A 341 -8.51 -42.17 -33.01
C HIS A 341 -8.04 -43.58 -33.38
N THR A 342 -7.33 -43.69 -34.49
CA THR A 342 -6.67 -44.93 -34.95
C THR A 342 -5.18 -44.70 -35.11
N ASP A 343 -4.42 -45.78 -35.30
CA ASP A 343 -3.10 -45.69 -35.90
C ASP A 343 -3.22 -45.49 -37.43
N SER A 344 -2.08 -45.37 -38.12
CA SER A 344 -2.02 -45.20 -39.57
C SER A 344 -1.99 -46.51 -40.36
N SER A 345 -2.32 -47.65 -39.76
CA SER A 345 -2.40 -48.93 -40.47
C SER A 345 -3.72 -49.02 -41.22
N GLY A 346 -3.70 -49.47 -42.47
CA GLY A 346 -4.89 -49.53 -43.34
C GLY A 346 -5.17 -48.19 -44.02
N ASP A 347 -6.29 -48.10 -44.75
CA ASP A 347 -6.65 -46.89 -45.49
C ASP A 347 -7.37 -45.84 -44.61
N ASP A 348 -7.20 -44.57 -44.97
CA ASP A 348 -7.72 -43.44 -44.18
C ASP A 348 -9.24 -43.43 -44.07
N ALA A 349 -9.97 -43.87 -45.09
CA ALA A 349 -11.43 -43.90 -45.07
C ALA A 349 -11.95 -44.95 -44.09
N SER A 350 -11.33 -46.13 -44.06
CA SER A 350 -11.60 -47.19 -43.09
C SER A 350 -11.26 -46.73 -41.66
N ASN A 351 -10.11 -46.07 -41.48
CA ASN A 351 -9.70 -45.54 -40.17
C ASN A 351 -10.64 -44.44 -39.65
N LEU A 352 -11.08 -43.54 -40.53
CA LEU A 352 -12.06 -42.52 -40.19
C LEU A 352 -13.41 -43.13 -39.83
N LYS A 353 -13.87 -44.13 -40.58
CA LYS A 353 -15.11 -44.85 -40.27
C LYS A 353 -15.02 -45.59 -38.94
N LEU A 354 -13.93 -46.32 -38.70
CA LEU A 354 -13.70 -47.09 -37.48
C LEU A 354 -13.65 -46.20 -36.24
N SER A 355 -12.90 -45.09 -36.29
CA SER A 355 -12.83 -44.14 -35.19
C SER A 355 -14.19 -43.50 -34.88
N LYS A 356 -14.97 -43.11 -35.90
CA LYS A 356 -16.34 -42.60 -35.71
C LYS A 356 -17.23 -43.62 -35.02
N THR A 357 -17.24 -44.87 -35.49
CA THR A 357 -18.07 -45.92 -34.90
C THR A 357 -17.65 -46.23 -33.46
N ARG A 358 -16.35 -46.25 -33.16
CA ARG A 358 -15.84 -46.45 -31.79
C ARG A 358 -16.28 -45.35 -30.83
N ALA A 359 -16.14 -44.09 -31.24
CA ALA A 359 -16.60 -42.95 -30.46
C ALA A 359 -18.12 -43.04 -30.22
N ALA A 360 -18.91 -43.37 -31.25
CA ALA A 360 -20.34 -43.56 -31.12
C ALA A 360 -20.73 -44.71 -30.18
N SER A 361 -19.98 -45.82 -30.17
CA SER A 361 -20.20 -46.92 -29.21
C SER A 361 -20.01 -46.47 -27.76
N VAL A 362 -19.01 -45.62 -27.50
CA VAL A 362 -18.75 -45.07 -26.16
C VAL A 362 -19.85 -44.10 -25.76
N VAL A 363 -20.27 -43.21 -26.66
CA VAL A 363 -21.44 -42.32 -26.42
C VAL A 363 -22.68 -43.13 -26.08
N LYS A 364 -22.98 -44.16 -26.87
CA LYS A 364 -24.11 -45.05 -26.61
C LYS A 364 -24.03 -45.69 -25.23
N TYR A 365 -22.85 -46.19 -24.85
CA TYR A 365 -22.64 -46.76 -23.52
C TYR A 365 -22.93 -45.74 -22.41
N LEU A 366 -22.40 -44.52 -22.52
CA LEU A 366 -22.58 -43.48 -21.51
C LEU A 366 -24.06 -43.05 -21.39
N ILE A 367 -24.78 -42.94 -22.51
CA ILE A 367 -26.22 -42.65 -22.52
C ILE A 367 -27.01 -43.77 -21.84
N GLU A 368 -26.71 -45.04 -22.16
CA GLU A 368 -27.34 -46.22 -21.51
C GLU A 368 -27.09 -46.27 -20.00
N HIS A 369 -26.04 -45.60 -19.51
CA HIS A 369 -25.67 -45.52 -18.10
C HIS A 369 -26.03 -44.18 -17.44
N GLY A 370 -26.88 -43.38 -18.09
CA GLY A 370 -27.55 -42.23 -17.48
C GLY A 370 -27.09 -40.85 -17.93
N GLU A 371 -26.20 -40.78 -18.95
CA GLU A 371 -25.86 -39.51 -19.60
C GLU A 371 -26.99 -39.01 -20.51
N LYS A 372 -27.13 -37.69 -20.65
CA LYS A 372 -28.15 -37.13 -21.54
C LYS A 372 -27.66 -37.06 -22.99
N GLU A 373 -28.53 -37.42 -23.93
CA GLU A 373 -28.17 -37.47 -25.35
C GLU A 373 -27.75 -36.12 -25.94
N ASP A 374 -28.28 -35.00 -25.42
CA ASP A 374 -27.93 -33.64 -25.83
C ASP A 374 -26.65 -33.09 -25.17
N HIS A 375 -26.08 -33.83 -24.22
CA HIS A 375 -24.88 -33.43 -23.47
C HIS A 375 -23.62 -34.16 -23.94
N ILE A 376 -23.76 -35.22 -24.74
CA ILE A 376 -22.63 -35.98 -25.23
C ILE A 376 -22.68 -36.20 -26.74
N SER A 377 -21.55 -35.97 -27.41
CA SER A 377 -21.42 -36.17 -28.85
C SER A 377 -20.20 -37.04 -29.19
N SER A 378 -20.11 -37.49 -30.44
CA SER A 378 -18.97 -38.28 -30.93
C SER A 378 -18.37 -37.70 -32.19
N LYS A 379 -17.04 -37.80 -32.32
CA LYS A 379 -16.29 -37.40 -33.51
C LYS A 379 -15.15 -38.38 -33.75
N GLY A 380 -14.95 -38.79 -35.00
CA GLY A 380 -13.82 -39.64 -35.38
C GLY A 380 -12.79 -38.87 -36.18
N PHE A 381 -11.51 -39.11 -35.92
CA PHE A 381 -10.39 -38.44 -36.56
C PHE A 381 -9.48 -39.40 -37.35
N GLY A 382 -9.75 -40.70 -37.33
CA GLY A 382 -8.86 -41.71 -37.91
C GLY A 382 -7.43 -41.54 -37.37
N SER A 383 -6.46 -41.54 -38.28
CA SER A 383 -5.02 -41.42 -38.01
C SER A 383 -4.51 -39.97 -37.94
N THR A 384 -5.38 -38.96 -38.11
CA THR A 384 -4.97 -37.56 -38.36
C THR A 384 -4.44 -36.80 -37.13
N LYS A 385 -4.69 -37.31 -35.92
CA LYS A 385 -4.23 -36.73 -34.64
C LYS A 385 -3.41 -37.75 -33.82
N PRO A 386 -2.20 -38.13 -34.26
CA PRO A 386 -1.36 -39.06 -33.52
C PRO A 386 -0.74 -38.39 -32.28
N ILE A 387 -0.60 -39.16 -31.20
CA ILE A 387 0.09 -38.74 -29.96
C ILE A 387 1.42 -39.47 -29.76
N ALA A 388 1.72 -40.44 -30.62
CA ALA A 388 2.98 -41.16 -30.66
C ALA A 388 3.32 -41.56 -32.11
N SER A 389 4.55 -42.00 -32.32
CA SER A 389 4.99 -42.46 -33.64
C SER A 389 4.17 -43.66 -34.13
N ASN A 390 3.72 -43.64 -35.38
CA ASN A 390 3.08 -44.80 -36.01
C ASN A 390 4.08 -45.86 -36.49
N GLU A 391 5.39 -45.57 -36.43
CA GLU A 391 6.43 -46.51 -36.86
C GLU A 391 6.61 -47.65 -35.85
N THR A 392 6.40 -47.39 -34.56
CA THR A 392 6.58 -48.39 -33.50
C THR A 392 5.27 -49.06 -33.12
N LYS A 393 5.34 -50.33 -32.68
CA LYS A 393 4.16 -51.06 -32.23
C LYS A 393 3.53 -50.39 -31.00
N GLU A 394 4.37 -49.88 -30.11
CA GLU A 394 4.01 -49.18 -28.89
C GLU A 394 3.32 -47.85 -29.21
N GLY A 395 3.84 -47.09 -30.18
CA GLY A 395 3.24 -45.82 -30.58
C GLY A 395 1.90 -45.99 -31.31
N ARG A 396 1.79 -46.99 -32.20
CA ARG A 396 0.48 -47.38 -32.78
C ARG A 396 -0.53 -47.77 -31.71
N ALA A 397 -0.10 -48.49 -30.66
CA ALA A 397 -0.97 -48.83 -29.55
C ALA A 397 -1.48 -47.60 -28.80
N LYS A 398 -0.64 -46.58 -28.59
CA LYS A 398 -1.06 -45.30 -28.00
C LYS A 398 -2.01 -44.51 -28.91
N ASN A 399 -1.81 -44.55 -30.23
CA ASN A 399 -2.66 -43.82 -31.18
C ASN A 399 -4.09 -44.39 -31.29
N ARG A 400 -4.26 -45.71 -31.11
CA ARG A 400 -5.56 -46.39 -31.06
C ARG A 400 -6.25 -46.12 -29.72
N ARG A 401 -6.94 -44.99 -29.60
CA ARG A 401 -7.52 -44.51 -28.34
C ARG A 401 -8.85 -43.81 -28.54
N VAL A 402 -9.51 -43.54 -27.43
CA VAL A 402 -10.62 -42.60 -27.32
C VAL A 402 -10.21 -41.49 -26.36
N GLU A 403 -10.54 -40.25 -26.67
CA GLU A 403 -10.39 -39.10 -25.79
C GLU A 403 -11.76 -38.52 -25.44
N ILE A 404 -11.92 -38.02 -24.22
CA ILE A 404 -13.12 -37.29 -23.80
C ILE A 404 -12.73 -35.82 -23.69
N VAL A 405 -13.28 -34.99 -24.58
CA VAL A 405 -13.08 -33.54 -24.58
C VAL A 405 -14.28 -32.90 -23.90
N ILE A 406 -14.02 -32.13 -22.85
CA ILE A 406 -15.03 -31.48 -22.03
C ILE A 406 -15.20 -30.02 -22.45
N SER A 407 -16.44 -29.56 -22.52
CA SER A 407 -16.83 -28.17 -22.75
C SER A 407 -18.00 -27.79 -21.85
N ALA A 408 -18.05 -26.54 -21.40
CA ALA A 408 -19.17 -26.03 -20.63
C ALA A 408 -20.35 -25.59 -21.51
N PHE A 409 -21.50 -25.28 -20.89
CA PHE A 409 -22.55 -24.50 -21.56
C PHE A 409 -22.02 -23.12 -21.93
N GLU A 410 -22.32 -22.68 -23.17
CA GLU A 410 -22.31 -21.25 -23.54
C GLU A 410 -23.50 -20.52 -22.94
#